data_AF-A0A4S4H141-F1
#
_entry.id   AF-A0A4S4H141-F1
#
_cell.length_a   1.000
_cell.length_b   1.000
_cell.length_c   1.000
_cell.angle_alpha   90.00
_cell.angle_beta   90.00
_cell.angle_gamma   90.00
#
_symmetry.space_group_name_H-M   'P 1'
#
loop_
_entity.id
_entity.type
_entity.pdbx_description
1 polymer ?
#
loop_
_entity_poly.entity_id
_entity_poly.type
_entity_poly.pdbx_seq_one_letter_code
_entity_poly.pdbx_strand_id
1 'polypeptide(L)'
;MRRKLIITTLISIATVGILAMVSCGDDKIEVSATPVASSIPSDNPSIKVFIENSGSMDGYMCDGSQLKDAVYDYISDLNRNTSATELYYINSKVIPYKGDLTSYIKNLNPVSFRKAGGNTANTDLGNIIASVLDNVNDTTVAIFISDCILDLPSKDARKFLTHCEIRIKDEVINTQKRIPDLGVEILKLYSDFDGKYFYPNGSIEKLDNVKRPYYIWIFGNKNYLAKLNSEVPISQLSKYDIGGIVAFANQSTVPFDIHNNRLTSKTVIPKRGDYHLIIQADFRSTLQPEGIVQDKGNYAFNNPTLIVDGIYPITDSHSKYSHFIKFIIPKGTMIAQDCLTFSVSKLPSWVSESNDETGTNIKENIDKTTGIKYLIQGVADAYKNEKVSTTFNFNIKRK
;
A
#
# COMPACT_ATOMS: atom_id res chain seq x y z
N MET A 1 19.82 92.54 68.64
CA MET A 1 19.65 91.93 67.30
C MET A 1 18.97 90.56 67.47
N ARG A 2 17.63 90.50 67.28
CA ARG A 2 16.88 89.77 66.22
C ARG A 2 17.13 88.24 66.23
N ARG A 3 16.25 87.45 66.87
CA ARG A 3 15.03 86.76 66.35
C ARG A 3 15.38 85.53 65.47
N LYS A 4 15.06 84.30 65.93
CA LYS A 4 13.87 83.44 65.57
C LYS A 4 13.95 82.96 64.09
N LEU A 5 13.64 81.75 63.63
CA LEU A 5 12.92 80.53 64.09
C LEU A 5 12.70 79.67 62.79
N ILE A 6 12.34 78.36 62.89
CA ILE A 6 11.53 77.55 61.91
C ILE A 6 12.24 77.09 60.61
N ILE A 7 12.04 75.92 59.95
CA ILE A 7 11.23 74.67 60.06
C ILE A 7 11.68 73.70 58.91
N THR A 8 11.48 72.39 59.10
CA THR A 8 11.32 71.21 58.19
C THR A 8 11.71 71.27 56.70
N THR A 9 12.14 70.18 56.03
CA THR A 9 11.26 69.09 55.51
C THR A 9 12.07 67.89 54.98
N LEU A 10 11.56 66.68 55.26
CA LEU A 10 11.93 65.38 54.68
C LEU A 10 11.76 65.35 53.15
N ILE A 11 12.68 64.68 52.42
CA ILE A 11 12.31 63.81 51.28
C ILE A 11 13.21 62.58 51.29
N SER A 12 12.61 61.44 51.64
CA SER A 12 13.16 60.10 51.52
C SER A 12 12.95 59.63 50.07
N ILE A 13 14.03 59.36 49.32
CA ILE A 13 13.94 58.67 48.03
C ILE A 13 14.40 57.24 48.25
N ALA A 14 13.43 56.34 48.43
CA ALA A 14 13.63 54.91 48.33
C ALA A 14 13.65 54.55 46.83
N THR A 15 14.85 54.29 46.30
CA THR A 15 15.03 53.67 44.98
C THR A 15 14.72 52.19 45.08
N VAL A 16 13.45 51.83 44.93
CA VAL A 16 13.03 50.47 44.62
C VAL A 16 13.41 50.20 43.17
N GLY A 17 14.57 49.58 42.97
CA GLY A 17 14.96 49.00 41.69
C GLY A 17 14.11 47.77 41.40
N ILE A 18 12.94 47.96 40.78
CA ILE A 18 12.27 46.88 40.04
C ILE A 18 13.13 46.66 38.79
N LEU A 19 14.10 45.75 38.90
CA LEU A 19 14.65 45.08 37.74
C LEU A 19 13.51 44.24 37.17
N ALA A 20 12.78 44.80 36.21
CA ALA A 20 11.96 44.01 35.32
C ALA A 20 12.91 43.07 34.58
N MET A 21 13.11 41.87 35.12
CA MET A 21 13.57 40.75 34.34
C MET A 21 12.49 40.50 33.29
N VAL A 22 12.62 41.17 32.14
CA VAL A 22 12.12 40.63 30.89
C VAL A 22 12.96 39.39 30.65
N SER A 23 12.59 38.31 31.34
CA SER A 23 12.87 36.98 30.85
C SER A 23 12.19 36.93 29.50
N CYS A 24 12.97 37.10 28.43
CA CYS A 24 12.65 36.46 27.17
C CYS A 24 12.66 34.96 27.48
N GLY A 25 11.56 34.48 28.07
CA GLY A 25 11.30 33.06 28.17
C GLY A 25 11.28 32.58 26.73
N ASP A 26 12.30 31.84 26.35
CA ASP A 26 12.33 31.20 25.06
C ASP A 26 11.10 30.29 25.01
N ASP A 27 10.03 30.75 24.36
CA ASP A 27 8.76 30.03 24.18
C ASP A 27 9.11 28.72 23.46
N LYS A 28 9.37 27.66 24.22
CA LYS A 28 9.88 26.38 23.74
C LYS A 28 8.85 25.32 24.04
N ILE A 29 8.77 24.32 23.18
CA ILE A 29 8.00 23.12 23.46
C ILE A 29 8.89 21.89 23.53
N GLU A 30 8.44 20.91 24.28
CA GLU A 30 8.98 19.56 24.29
C GLU A 30 7.91 18.61 23.76
N VAL A 31 8.31 17.75 22.83
CA VAL A 31 7.44 16.74 22.23
C VAL A 31 7.84 15.34 22.61
N SER A 32 6.87 14.45 22.75
CA SER A 32 7.13 13.05 23.06
C SER A 32 6.04 12.15 22.48
N ALA A 33 6.40 10.91 22.22
CA ALA A 33 5.49 9.85 21.79
C ALA A 33 5.88 8.54 22.48
N THR A 34 4.91 7.64 22.65
CA THR A 34 5.19 6.30 23.18
C THR A 34 5.89 5.48 22.08
N PRO A 35 7.02 4.83 22.36
CA PRO A 35 7.69 3.97 21.39
C PRO A 35 6.76 2.87 20.89
N VAL A 36 6.78 2.64 19.57
CA VAL A 36 6.04 1.59 18.90
C VAL A 36 7.04 0.62 18.28
N ALA A 37 6.93 -0.67 18.63
CA ALA A 37 7.79 -1.72 18.08
C ALA A 37 7.38 -2.06 16.64
N SER A 38 8.35 -2.49 15.82
CA SER A 38 8.07 -2.96 14.46
C SER A 38 7.27 -4.26 14.50
N SER A 39 6.25 -4.35 13.65
CA SER A 39 5.49 -5.57 13.39
C SER A 39 6.09 -6.41 12.25
N ILE A 40 7.09 -5.89 11.52
CA ILE A 40 7.74 -6.58 10.40
C ILE A 40 8.59 -7.75 10.96
N PRO A 41 8.33 -9.01 10.56
CA PRO A 41 9.03 -10.17 11.09
C PRO A 41 10.51 -10.23 10.67
N SER A 42 11.34 -10.87 11.50
CA SER A 42 12.71 -11.22 11.13
C SER A 42 12.80 -12.46 10.24
N ASP A 43 11.85 -13.40 10.38
CA ASP A 43 11.86 -14.68 9.66
C ASP A 43 11.36 -14.53 8.22
N ASN A 44 11.75 -15.46 7.35
CA ASN A 44 11.38 -15.43 5.94
C ASN A 44 10.07 -16.22 5.70
N PRO A 45 9.09 -15.67 4.97
CA PRO A 45 7.85 -16.38 4.65
C PRO A 45 8.10 -17.49 3.62
N SER A 46 7.17 -18.45 3.55
CA SER A 46 7.06 -19.32 2.36
C SER A 46 6.25 -18.61 1.29
N ILE A 47 6.63 -18.73 0.01
CA ILE A 47 5.82 -18.23 -1.11
C ILE A 47 5.23 -19.37 -1.93
N LYS A 48 3.98 -19.18 -2.35
CA LYS A 48 3.28 -20.07 -3.28
C LYS A 48 2.89 -19.28 -4.52
N VAL A 49 3.43 -19.64 -5.68
CA VAL A 49 3.23 -18.93 -6.94
C VAL A 49 2.25 -19.72 -7.81
N PHE A 50 1.17 -19.07 -8.23
CA PHE A 50 0.10 -19.63 -9.05
C PHE A 50 0.01 -18.85 -10.36
N ILE A 51 0.28 -19.50 -11.49
CA ILE A 51 -0.01 -18.94 -12.81
C ILE A 51 -1.27 -19.60 -13.34
N GLU A 52 -2.25 -18.78 -13.71
CA GLU A 52 -3.43 -19.27 -14.40
C GLU A 52 -3.05 -19.88 -15.75
N ASN A 53 -3.56 -21.08 -16.04
CA ASN A 53 -3.24 -21.81 -17.27
C ASN A 53 -4.47 -22.06 -18.17
N SER A 54 -5.40 -21.11 -18.23
CA SER A 54 -6.55 -21.15 -19.14
C SER A 54 -6.15 -20.80 -20.58
N GLY A 55 -7.08 -20.99 -21.52
CA GLY A 55 -6.83 -20.69 -22.94
C GLY A 55 -6.64 -19.20 -23.25
N SER A 56 -7.14 -18.28 -22.43
CA SER A 56 -6.94 -16.83 -22.64
C SER A 56 -5.51 -16.39 -22.36
N MET A 57 -4.82 -17.13 -21.49
CA MET A 57 -3.41 -16.90 -21.16
C MET A 57 -2.44 -17.29 -22.27
N ASP A 58 -2.86 -18.14 -23.24
CA ASP A 58 -1.99 -18.66 -24.30
C ASP A 58 -1.31 -17.54 -25.10
N GLY A 59 -2.01 -16.42 -25.35
CA GLY A 59 -1.47 -15.30 -26.12
C GLY A 59 -0.35 -14.54 -25.42
N TYR A 60 -0.31 -14.56 -24.10
CA TYR A 60 0.77 -13.97 -23.29
C TYR A 60 2.01 -14.87 -23.21
N MET A 61 1.95 -16.09 -23.76
CA MET A 61 3.07 -17.03 -23.76
C MET A 61 3.90 -16.98 -25.05
N CYS A 62 3.72 -15.91 -25.83
CA CYS A 62 4.46 -15.65 -27.06
C CYS A 62 5.93 -15.28 -26.79
N ASP A 63 6.73 -15.30 -27.85
CA ASP A 63 8.13 -14.87 -27.80
C ASP A 63 8.20 -13.35 -27.53
N GLY A 64 9.09 -12.94 -26.63
CA GLY A 64 9.23 -11.53 -26.22
C GLY A 64 8.25 -11.07 -25.12
N SER A 65 7.38 -11.96 -24.63
CA SER A 65 6.43 -11.67 -23.55
C SER A 65 7.11 -11.17 -22.28
N GLN A 66 6.81 -9.92 -21.92
CA GLN A 66 7.30 -9.30 -20.68
C GLN A 66 6.69 -9.95 -19.43
N LEU A 67 5.54 -10.63 -19.53
CA LEU A 67 4.99 -11.41 -18.41
C LEU A 67 5.98 -12.47 -17.95
N LYS A 68 6.59 -13.22 -18.88
CA LYS A 68 7.53 -14.30 -18.55
C LYS A 68 8.78 -13.74 -17.87
N ASP A 69 9.30 -12.64 -18.39
CA ASP A 69 10.47 -11.96 -17.83
C ASP A 69 10.19 -11.36 -16.46
N ALA A 70 9.07 -10.66 -16.31
CA ALA A 70 8.65 -10.05 -15.05
C ALA A 70 8.44 -11.09 -13.95
N VAL A 71 7.74 -12.18 -14.25
CA VAL A 71 7.53 -13.26 -13.27
C VAL A 71 8.84 -13.95 -12.94
N TYR A 72 9.71 -14.22 -13.92
CA TYR A 72 10.97 -14.89 -13.63
C TYR A 72 11.86 -14.05 -12.71
N ASP A 73 12.04 -12.78 -13.06
CA ASP A 73 12.87 -11.83 -12.33
C ASP A 73 12.32 -11.58 -10.92
N TYR A 74 11.03 -11.29 -10.80
CA TYR A 74 10.38 -11.02 -9.52
C TYR A 74 10.46 -12.20 -8.56
N ILE A 75 10.08 -13.40 -9.01
CA ILE A 75 10.12 -14.59 -8.15
C ILE A 75 11.58 -14.99 -7.83
N SER A 76 12.51 -14.79 -8.76
CA SER A 76 13.94 -15.05 -8.51
C SER A 76 14.50 -14.15 -7.40
N ASP A 77 14.12 -12.87 -7.36
CA ASP A 77 14.54 -11.96 -6.29
C ASP A 77 13.85 -12.29 -4.96
N LEU A 78 12.55 -12.61 -4.98
CA LEU A 78 11.82 -13.02 -3.79
C LEU A 78 12.43 -14.29 -3.17
N ASN A 79 12.88 -15.26 -3.98
CA ASN A 79 13.49 -16.51 -3.49
C ASN A 79 14.69 -16.30 -2.55
N ARG A 80 15.37 -15.16 -2.64
CA ARG A 80 16.49 -14.83 -1.74
C ARG A 80 16.02 -14.51 -0.32
N ASN A 81 14.74 -14.16 -0.17
CA ASN A 81 14.11 -13.64 1.04
C ASN A 81 12.95 -14.51 1.51
N THR A 82 12.84 -15.75 1.02
CA THR A 82 11.81 -16.73 1.40
C THR A 82 12.44 -17.98 2.02
N SER A 83 11.66 -18.70 2.82
CA SER A 83 12.08 -20.00 3.39
C SER A 83 11.81 -21.16 2.44
N ALA A 84 10.80 -21.04 1.60
CA ALA A 84 10.47 -21.98 0.53
C ALA A 84 9.73 -21.25 -0.59
N THR A 85 9.82 -21.81 -1.80
CA THR A 85 9.08 -21.37 -2.97
C THR A 85 8.44 -22.56 -3.66
N GLU A 86 7.12 -22.57 -3.69
CA GLU A 86 6.33 -23.62 -4.32
C GLU A 86 5.61 -23.06 -5.55
N LEU A 87 5.61 -23.83 -6.64
CA LEU A 87 5.13 -23.38 -7.96
C LEU A 87 3.91 -24.19 -8.37
N TYR A 88 2.90 -23.51 -8.92
CA TYR A 88 1.61 -24.08 -9.25
C TYR A 88 1.08 -23.53 -10.57
N TYR A 89 0.38 -24.36 -11.33
CA TYR A 89 -0.62 -23.88 -12.28
C TYR A 89 -2.01 -23.90 -11.63
N ILE A 90 -2.92 -23.07 -12.11
CA ILE A 90 -4.28 -23.03 -11.59
C ILE A 90 -5.32 -22.77 -12.69
N ASN A 91 -6.42 -23.52 -12.64
CA ASN A 91 -7.63 -23.29 -13.43
C ASN A 91 -8.84 -23.75 -12.62
N SER A 92 -9.64 -24.69 -13.11
CA SER A 92 -10.61 -25.47 -12.32
C SER A 92 -10.07 -26.15 -11.05
N LYS A 93 -8.75 -26.29 -10.91
CA LYS A 93 -8.07 -26.85 -9.74
C LYS A 93 -6.63 -26.34 -9.62
N VAL A 94 -6.06 -26.46 -8.44
CA VAL A 94 -4.63 -26.26 -8.19
C VAL A 94 -3.82 -27.44 -8.74
N ILE A 95 -2.76 -27.16 -9.47
CA ILE A 95 -1.90 -28.16 -10.12
C ILE A 95 -0.45 -27.91 -9.69
N PRO A 96 0.11 -28.73 -8.77
CA PRO A 96 1.50 -28.58 -8.33
C PRO A 96 2.49 -28.77 -9.47
N TYR A 97 3.46 -27.87 -9.57
CA TYR A 97 4.58 -27.97 -10.50
C TYR A 97 5.83 -28.49 -9.77
N LYS A 98 6.38 -29.60 -10.25
CA LYS A 98 7.47 -30.33 -9.56
C LYS A 98 8.89 -29.90 -9.98
N GLY A 99 9.02 -29.06 -11.00
CA GLY A 99 10.33 -28.57 -11.47
C GLY A 99 10.77 -27.31 -10.74
N ASP A 100 11.97 -26.83 -11.07
CA ASP A 100 12.50 -25.56 -10.58
C ASP A 100 11.89 -24.34 -11.30
N LEU A 101 12.19 -23.13 -10.81
CA LEU A 101 11.70 -21.87 -11.37
C LEU A 101 12.12 -21.71 -12.85
N THR A 102 13.36 -22.03 -13.20
CA THR A 102 13.82 -21.91 -14.59
C THR A 102 13.01 -22.81 -15.54
N SER A 103 12.73 -24.05 -15.13
CA SER A 103 11.91 -24.98 -15.90
C SER A 103 10.45 -24.53 -15.93
N TYR A 104 9.95 -23.97 -14.82
CA TYR A 104 8.59 -23.43 -14.72
C TYR A 104 8.37 -22.30 -15.74
N ILE A 105 9.29 -21.34 -15.82
CA ILE A 105 9.26 -20.23 -16.79
C ILE A 105 9.41 -20.74 -18.24
N LYS A 106 10.30 -21.69 -18.51
CA LYS A 106 10.42 -22.34 -19.83
C LYS A 106 9.12 -23.04 -20.24
N ASN A 107 8.41 -23.60 -19.27
CA ASN A 107 7.13 -24.29 -19.46
C ASN A 107 5.91 -23.36 -19.47
N LEU A 108 6.10 -22.04 -19.40
CA LEU A 108 5.05 -21.06 -19.71
C LEU A 108 4.86 -20.99 -21.22
N ASN A 109 4.13 -21.99 -21.73
CA ASN A 109 3.74 -22.11 -23.12
C ASN A 109 2.42 -22.91 -23.25
N PRO A 110 1.67 -22.72 -24.35
CA PRO A 110 0.36 -23.35 -24.52
C PRO A 110 0.38 -24.89 -24.48
N VAL A 111 1.47 -25.50 -24.94
CA VAL A 111 1.59 -26.97 -24.96
C VAL A 111 1.71 -27.52 -23.54
N SER A 112 2.53 -26.92 -22.71
CA SER A 112 2.71 -27.29 -21.31
C SER A 112 1.43 -27.02 -20.49
N PHE A 113 0.74 -25.90 -20.74
CA PHE A 113 -0.53 -25.59 -20.07
C PHE A 113 -1.60 -26.65 -20.34
N ARG A 114 -1.78 -27.07 -21.60
CA ARG A 114 -2.73 -28.15 -21.94
C ARG A 114 -2.34 -29.50 -21.32
N LYS A 115 -1.05 -29.79 -21.20
CA LYS A 115 -0.55 -31.04 -20.59
C LYS A 115 -0.70 -31.06 -19.07
N ALA A 116 -0.67 -29.91 -18.41
CA ALA A 116 -0.81 -29.81 -16.95
C ALA A 116 -2.18 -30.28 -16.45
N GLY A 117 -3.21 -30.19 -17.30
CA GLY A 117 -4.56 -30.69 -17.03
C GLY A 117 -5.49 -29.65 -16.39
N GLY A 118 -6.62 -30.14 -15.87
CA GLY A 118 -7.73 -29.28 -15.46
C GLY A 118 -8.63 -28.86 -16.63
N ASN A 119 -9.64 -28.03 -16.37
CA ASN A 119 -10.49 -27.45 -17.41
C ASN A 119 -9.97 -26.05 -17.77
N THR A 120 -9.43 -25.92 -18.97
CA THR A 120 -8.86 -24.67 -19.48
C THR A 120 -9.87 -23.82 -20.26
N ALA A 121 -11.11 -24.29 -20.41
CA ALA A 121 -12.14 -23.64 -21.23
C ALA A 121 -12.93 -22.57 -20.46
N ASN A 122 -13.23 -22.82 -19.18
CA ASN A 122 -14.04 -21.91 -18.36
C ASN A 122 -13.30 -21.60 -17.05
N THR A 123 -13.10 -20.32 -16.77
CA THR A 123 -12.48 -19.82 -15.54
C THR A 123 -13.54 -19.12 -14.68
N ASP A 124 -13.87 -19.70 -13.53
CA ASP A 124 -14.54 -18.98 -12.45
C ASP A 124 -13.45 -18.34 -11.57
N LEU A 125 -13.08 -17.10 -11.89
CA LEU A 125 -12.05 -16.35 -11.16
C LEU A 125 -12.37 -16.20 -9.67
N GLY A 126 -13.65 -16.21 -9.29
CA GLY A 126 -14.05 -16.24 -7.88
C GLY A 126 -13.62 -17.54 -7.18
N ASN A 127 -13.84 -18.70 -7.81
CA ASN A 127 -13.32 -19.98 -7.31
C ASN A 127 -11.78 -20.03 -7.29
N ILE A 128 -11.12 -19.47 -8.30
CA ILE A 128 -9.65 -19.45 -8.37
C ILE A 128 -9.07 -18.61 -7.24
N ILE A 129 -9.57 -17.38 -7.05
CA ILE A 129 -9.13 -16.51 -5.95
C ILE A 129 -9.39 -17.18 -4.59
N ALA A 130 -10.55 -17.81 -4.39
CA ALA A 130 -10.83 -18.59 -3.18
C ALA A 130 -9.79 -19.69 -2.95
N SER A 131 -9.47 -20.47 -3.99
CA SER A 131 -8.48 -21.56 -3.92
C SER A 131 -7.06 -21.03 -3.61
N VAL A 132 -6.71 -19.85 -4.11
CA VAL A 132 -5.43 -19.18 -3.77
C VAL A 132 -5.44 -18.72 -2.31
N LEU A 133 -6.52 -18.09 -1.84
CA LEU A 133 -6.68 -17.61 -0.46
C LEU A 133 -6.67 -18.75 0.57
N ASP A 134 -7.16 -19.94 0.22
CA ASP A 134 -7.09 -21.14 1.07
C ASP A 134 -5.65 -21.62 1.32
N ASN A 135 -4.70 -21.21 0.48
CA ASN A 135 -3.29 -21.52 0.63
C ASN A 135 -2.53 -20.50 1.50
N VAL A 136 -3.18 -19.41 1.92
CA VAL A 136 -2.58 -18.38 2.76
C VAL A 136 -2.74 -18.78 4.24
N ASN A 137 -1.67 -18.55 5.00
CA ASN A 137 -1.63 -18.65 6.47
C ASN A 137 -0.71 -17.55 7.03
N ASP A 138 -0.46 -17.55 8.34
CA ASP A 138 0.30 -16.50 9.02
C ASP A 138 1.72 -16.28 8.48
N THR A 139 2.32 -17.27 7.82
CA THR A 139 3.71 -17.24 7.30
C THR A 139 3.82 -17.55 5.81
N THR A 140 2.69 -17.70 5.12
CA THR A 140 2.65 -18.02 3.69
C THR A 140 2.09 -16.86 2.89
N VAL A 141 2.82 -16.45 1.86
CA VAL A 141 2.41 -15.46 0.88
C VAL A 141 2.04 -16.18 -0.42
N ALA A 142 0.83 -15.94 -0.92
CA ALA A 142 0.36 -16.48 -2.19
C ALA A 142 0.44 -15.40 -3.28
N ILE A 143 1.05 -15.72 -4.41
CA ILE A 143 1.17 -14.84 -5.58
C ILE A 143 0.38 -15.48 -6.72
N PHE A 144 -0.62 -14.78 -7.23
CA PHE A 144 -1.49 -15.23 -8.32
C PHE A 144 -1.34 -14.34 -9.55
N ILE A 145 -1.05 -14.94 -10.70
CA ILE A 145 -0.83 -14.25 -11.97
C ILE A 145 -1.86 -14.71 -12.99
N SER A 146 -2.59 -13.75 -13.57
CA SER A 146 -3.68 -14.01 -14.54
C SER A 146 -3.96 -12.77 -15.38
N ASP A 147 -4.50 -12.97 -16.58
CA ASP A 147 -5.06 -11.91 -17.41
C ASP A 147 -6.40 -11.37 -16.85
N CYS A 148 -6.97 -12.07 -15.86
CA CYS A 148 -8.23 -11.81 -15.19
C CYS A 148 -9.42 -11.66 -16.15
N ILE A 149 -9.36 -12.28 -17.33
CA ILE A 149 -10.45 -12.25 -18.29
C ILE A 149 -11.55 -13.23 -17.83
N LEU A 150 -12.75 -12.68 -17.60
CA LEU A 150 -13.90 -13.47 -17.17
C LEU A 150 -14.65 -14.06 -18.36
N ASP A 151 -15.05 -15.32 -18.24
CA ASP A 151 -16.02 -15.95 -19.13
C ASP A 151 -17.43 -15.44 -18.80
N LEU A 152 -17.80 -14.30 -19.40
CA LEU A 152 -19.08 -13.67 -19.15
C LEU A 152 -20.23 -14.42 -19.84
N PRO A 153 -21.37 -14.62 -19.17
CA PRO A 153 -22.56 -15.16 -19.84
C PRO A 153 -23.08 -14.17 -20.90
N SER A 154 -23.60 -14.72 -21.99
CA SER A 154 -24.19 -13.94 -23.10
C SER A 154 -25.40 -13.08 -22.71
N LYS A 155 -26.02 -13.36 -21.56
CA LYS A 155 -27.07 -12.56 -20.92
C LYS A 155 -26.68 -12.26 -19.48
N ASP A 156 -27.09 -11.11 -18.97
CA ASP A 156 -26.93 -10.70 -17.56
C ASP A 156 -25.47 -10.60 -17.06
N ALA A 157 -24.52 -10.27 -17.94
CA ALA A 157 -23.10 -10.06 -17.59
C ALA A 157 -22.90 -9.19 -16.33
N ARG A 158 -23.66 -8.08 -16.19
CA ARG A 158 -23.59 -7.23 -14.99
C ARG A 158 -23.95 -7.97 -13.70
N LYS A 159 -24.99 -8.82 -13.74
CA LYS A 159 -25.41 -9.60 -12.57
C LYS A 159 -24.33 -10.63 -12.19
N PHE A 160 -23.73 -11.28 -13.21
CA PHE A 160 -22.62 -12.19 -13.01
C PHE A 160 -21.41 -11.48 -12.37
N LEU A 161 -21.06 -10.30 -12.85
CA LEU A 161 -19.98 -9.47 -12.31
C LEU A 161 -20.24 -9.07 -10.85
N THR A 162 -21.47 -8.64 -10.52
CA THR A 162 -21.86 -8.35 -9.13
C THR A 162 -21.78 -9.60 -8.23
N HIS A 163 -22.13 -10.78 -8.74
CA HIS A 163 -21.96 -12.01 -7.96
C HIS A 163 -20.49 -12.34 -7.72
N CYS A 164 -19.60 -12.11 -8.71
CA CYS A 164 -18.16 -12.30 -8.55
C CYS A 164 -17.58 -11.36 -7.48
N GLU A 165 -17.99 -10.08 -7.50
CA GLU A 165 -17.63 -9.08 -6.48
C GLU A 165 -18.03 -9.53 -5.08
N ILE A 166 -19.30 -9.93 -4.90
CA ILE A 166 -19.82 -10.41 -3.61
C ILE A 166 -19.04 -11.63 -3.14
N ARG A 167 -18.78 -12.58 -4.04
CA ARG A 167 -18.03 -13.79 -3.72
C ARG A 167 -16.62 -13.47 -3.24
N ILE A 168 -15.86 -12.67 -4.00
CA ILE A 168 -14.49 -12.29 -3.63
C ILE A 168 -14.48 -11.59 -2.26
N LYS A 169 -15.42 -10.67 -2.04
CA LYS A 169 -15.58 -10.02 -0.74
C LYS A 169 -15.74 -11.02 0.39
N ASP A 170 -16.62 -12.01 0.23
CA ASP A 170 -16.88 -13.02 1.26
C ASP A 170 -15.65 -13.91 1.51
N GLU A 171 -14.90 -14.29 0.47
CA GLU A 171 -13.68 -15.10 0.59
C GLU A 171 -12.54 -14.33 1.29
N VAL A 172 -12.38 -13.03 0.98
CA VAL A 172 -11.41 -12.17 1.66
C VAL A 172 -11.80 -12.01 3.14
N ILE A 173 -13.08 -11.75 3.46
CA ILE A 173 -13.56 -11.67 4.84
C ILE A 173 -13.33 -12.98 5.59
N ASN A 174 -13.59 -14.13 4.96
CA ASN A 174 -13.35 -15.43 5.58
C ASN A 174 -11.86 -15.68 5.83
N THR A 175 -11.00 -15.24 4.92
CA THR A 175 -9.55 -15.32 5.10
C THR A 175 -9.07 -14.39 6.19
N GLN A 176 -9.60 -13.18 6.31
CA GLN A 176 -9.30 -12.25 7.42
C GLN A 176 -9.64 -12.84 8.80
N LYS A 177 -10.69 -13.67 8.91
CA LYS A 177 -10.99 -14.37 10.17
C LYS A 177 -9.90 -15.39 10.55
N ARG A 178 -9.26 -16.01 9.56
CA ARG A 178 -8.13 -16.93 9.77
C ARG A 178 -6.81 -16.19 9.95
N ILE A 179 -6.65 -15.06 9.28
CA ILE A 179 -5.43 -14.24 9.20
C ILE A 179 -5.83 -12.78 9.43
N PRO A 180 -5.89 -12.31 10.70
CA PRO A 180 -6.40 -10.97 11.01
C PRO A 180 -5.64 -9.83 10.33
N ASP A 181 -4.34 -10.01 10.09
CA ASP A 181 -3.47 -9.06 9.40
C ASP A 181 -3.34 -9.37 7.89
N LEU A 182 -4.35 -9.99 7.27
CA LEU A 182 -4.34 -10.21 5.82
C LEU A 182 -4.16 -8.86 5.09
N GLY A 183 -3.11 -8.79 4.28
CA GLY A 183 -2.87 -7.77 3.28
C GLY A 183 -3.07 -8.34 1.88
N VAL A 184 -3.49 -7.46 0.96
CA VAL A 184 -3.67 -7.78 -0.45
C VAL A 184 -3.04 -6.67 -1.29
N GLU A 185 -2.18 -7.03 -2.23
CA GLU A 185 -1.60 -6.10 -3.21
C GLU A 185 -1.94 -6.58 -4.62
N ILE A 186 -2.37 -5.67 -5.48
CA ILE A 186 -2.76 -5.98 -6.86
C ILE A 186 -2.01 -5.04 -7.79
N LEU A 187 -1.24 -5.63 -8.69
CA LEU A 187 -0.41 -4.96 -9.68
C LEU A 187 -1.04 -5.14 -11.06
N LYS A 188 -1.22 -4.05 -11.80
CA LYS A 188 -1.51 -4.08 -13.25
C LYS A 188 -0.19 -3.89 -13.99
N LEU A 189 0.11 -4.80 -14.92
CA LEU A 189 1.26 -4.70 -15.83
C LEU A 189 0.80 -4.96 -17.26
N TYR A 190 1.64 -4.61 -18.24
CA TYR A 190 1.38 -4.91 -19.65
C TYR A 190 2.40 -5.89 -20.21
N SER A 191 1.94 -6.78 -21.09
CA SER A 191 2.78 -7.69 -21.83
C SER A 191 2.34 -7.76 -23.28
N ASP A 192 3.28 -8.07 -24.14
CA ASP A 192 3.00 -8.46 -25.52
C ASP A 192 2.08 -9.69 -25.52
N PHE A 193 1.15 -9.67 -26.48
CA PHE A 193 0.11 -10.65 -26.67
C PHE A 193 -0.02 -10.96 -28.17
N ASP A 194 0.13 -12.23 -28.50
CA ASP A 194 -0.11 -12.77 -29.84
C ASP A 194 -0.93 -14.05 -29.67
N GLY A 195 -2.24 -13.94 -29.91
CA GLY A 195 -3.15 -15.05 -29.60
C GLY A 195 -4.62 -14.74 -29.81
N LYS A 196 -5.45 -15.55 -29.16
CA LYS A 196 -6.91 -15.52 -29.30
C LYS A 196 -7.54 -14.78 -28.13
N TYR A 197 -8.36 -13.79 -28.43
CA TYR A 197 -9.31 -13.23 -27.48
C TYR A 197 -10.66 -13.93 -27.62
N PHE A 198 -11.25 -14.34 -26.50
CA PHE A 198 -12.52 -15.05 -26.46
C PHE A 198 -13.62 -14.09 -26.04
N TYR A 199 -14.55 -13.79 -26.96
CA TYR A 199 -15.68 -12.93 -26.66
C TYR A 199 -16.73 -13.69 -25.83
N PRO A 200 -17.54 -12.98 -25.02
CA PRO A 200 -18.64 -13.57 -24.24
C PRO A 200 -19.69 -14.34 -25.06
N ASN A 201 -19.80 -14.06 -26.36
CA ASN A 201 -20.70 -14.77 -27.26
C ASN A 201 -20.10 -16.07 -27.82
N GLY A 202 -18.89 -16.46 -27.38
CA GLY A 202 -18.15 -17.65 -27.83
C GLY A 202 -17.36 -17.45 -29.12
N SER A 203 -17.47 -16.29 -29.78
CA SER A 203 -16.64 -15.97 -30.94
C SER A 203 -15.21 -15.62 -30.52
N ILE A 204 -14.28 -15.66 -31.47
CA ILE A 204 -12.85 -15.45 -31.22
C ILE A 204 -12.32 -14.34 -32.13
N GLU A 205 -11.56 -13.41 -31.57
CA GLU A 205 -10.71 -12.48 -32.32
C GLU A 205 -9.26 -12.94 -32.24
N LYS A 206 -8.55 -12.92 -33.37
CA LYS A 206 -7.08 -13.05 -33.35
C LYS A 206 -6.49 -11.66 -33.15
N LEU A 207 -5.62 -11.53 -32.15
CA LEU A 207 -4.85 -10.33 -31.88
C LEU A 207 -3.38 -10.64 -32.13
N ASP A 208 -2.74 -9.82 -32.95
CA ASP A 208 -1.36 -10.02 -33.39
C ASP A 208 -0.51 -8.85 -32.92
N ASN A 209 0.54 -9.13 -32.15
CA ASN A 209 1.55 -8.16 -31.71
C ASN A 209 0.95 -6.91 -31.05
N VAL A 210 0.05 -7.11 -30.09
CA VAL A 210 -0.56 -6.04 -29.29
C VAL A 210 -0.05 -6.12 -27.85
N LYS A 211 -0.15 -5.01 -27.11
CA LYS A 211 0.07 -5.03 -25.65
C LYS A 211 -1.25 -5.14 -24.92
N ARG A 212 -1.33 -6.04 -23.94
CA ARG A 212 -2.52 -6.24 -23.11
C ARG A 212 -2.18 -6.33 -21.63
N PRO A 213 -3.12 -5.95 -20.75
CA PRO A 213 -2.90 -5.99 -19.31
C PRO A 213 -2.99 -7.41 -18.75
N TYR A 214 -2.11 -7.70 -17.80
CA TYR A 214 -2.22 -8.83 -16.88
C TYR A 214 -2.03 -8.34 -15.45
N TYR A 215 -2.38 -9.18 -14.48
CA TYR A 215 -2.39 -8.80 -13.07
C TYR A 215 -1.59 -9.78 -12.23
N ILE A 216 -0.91 -9.24 -11.23
CA ILE A 216 -0.26 -10.00 -10.16
C ILE A 216 -0.98 -9.62 -8.87
N TRP A 217 -1.60 -10.61 -8.24
CA TRP A 217 -2.26 -10.50 -6.95
C TRP A 217 -1.36 -11.15 -5.90
N ILE A 218 -1.14 -10.46 -4.78
CA ILE A 218 -0.28 -10.93 -3.70
C ILE A 218 -1.10 -10.91 -2.42
N PHE A 219 -1.25 -12.06 -1.80
CA PHE A 219 -2.03 -12.26 -0.58
C PHE A 219 -1.12 -12.79 0.53
N GLY A 220 -1.22 -12.24 1.73
CA GLY A 220 -0.42 -12.71 2.85
C GLY A 220 -0.64 -11.86 4.09
N ASN A 221 -0.02 -12.23 5.21
CA ASN A 221 0.05 -11.31 6.34
C ASN A 221 0.80 -10.04 5.91
N LYS A 222 0.20 -8.86 6.12
CA LYS A 222 0.71 -7.56 5.67
C LYS A 222 2.13 -7.27 6.14
N ASN A 223 2.54 -7.82 7.28
CA ASN A 223 3.88 -7.59 7.82
C ASN A 223 4.94 -8.42 7.07
N TYR A 224 4.59 -9.62 6.59
CA TYR A 224 5.43 -10.38 5.66
C TYR A 224 5.45 -9.76 4.27
N LEU A 225 4.33 -9.21 3.79
CA LEU A 225 4.30 -8.44 2.54
C LEU A 225 5.22 -7.21 2.63
N ALA A 226 5.13 -6.44 3.72
CA ALA A 226 6.01 -5.31 3.98
C ALA A 226 7.50 -5.69 4.03
N LYS A 227 7.83 -6.87 4.60
CA LYS A 227 9.18 -7.41 4.54
C LYS A 227 9.62 -7.65 3.10
N LEU A 228 8.85 -8.42 2.34
CA LEU A 228 9.18 -8.74 0.95
C LEU A 228 9.32 -7.49 0.09
N ASN A 229 8.43 -6.51 0.24
CA ASN A 229 8.49 -5.23 -0.48
C ASN A 229 9.69 -4.35 -0.08
N SER A 230 10.27 -4.56 1.10
CA SER A 230 11.48 -3.86 1.52
C SER A 230 12.72 -4.44 0.84
N GLU A 231 12.77 -5.76 0.70
CA GLU A 231 13.90 -6.47 0.09
C GLU A 231 13.81 -6.50 -1.44
N VAL A 232 12.58 -6.56 -1.97
CA VAL A 232 12.24 -6.64 -3.38
C VAL A 232 11.16 -5.60 -3.69
N PRO A 233 11.53 -4.31 -3.83
CA PRO A 233 10.56 -3.25 -4.04
C PRO A 233 9.75 -3.43 -5.32
N ILE A 234 8.42 -3.32 -5.24
CA ILE A 234 7.53 -3.42 -6.41
C ILE A 234 7.91 -2.41 -7.52
N SER A 235 8.51 -1.27 -7.16
CA SER A 235 9.02 -0.28 -8.11
C SER A 235 10.09 -0.83 -9.07
N GLN A 236 10.77 -1.93 -8.73
CA GLN A 236 11.70 -2.58 -9.66
C GLN A 236 11.00 -3.17 -10.88
N LEU A 237 9.70 -3.48 -10.76
CA LEU A 237 8.88 -3.97 -11.86
C LEU A 237 8.45 -2.84 -12.81
N SER A 238 8.77 -1.57 -12.53
CA SER A 238 8.50 -0.48 -13.47
C SER A 238 9.17 -0.68 -14.84
N LYS A 239 10.27 -1.44 -14.91
CA LYS A 239 10.89 -1.85 -16.18
C LYS A 239 10.02 -2.82 -17.02
N TYR A 240 8.98 -3.40 -16.43
CA TYR A 240 8.01 -4.28 -17.06
C TYR A 240 6.63 -3.62 -17.23
N ASP A 241 6.58 -2.30 -17.42
CA ASP A 241 5.38 -1.57 -17.81
C ASP A 241 4.24 -1.68 -16.77
N ILE A 242 4.52 -1.26 -15.53
CA ILE A 242 3.49 -1.13 -14.49
C ILE A 242 2.46 -0.07 -14.91
N GLY A 243 1.19 -0.48 -14.98
CA GLY A 243 0.04 0.37 -15.24
C GLY A 243 -0.73 0.81 -13.98
N GLY A 244 -0.48 0.18 -12.83
CA GLY A 244 -1.16 0.54 -11.59
C GLY A 244 -0.87 -0.40 -10.43
N ILE A 245 -0.99 0.14 -9.21
CA ILE A 245 -0.86 -0.61 -7.96
C ILE A 245 -2.02 -0.22 -7.06
N VAL A 246 -2.61 -1.18 -6.37
CA VAL A 246 -3.55 -0.95 -5.27
C VAL A 246 -3.25 -1.95 -4.15
N ALA A 247 -3.38 -1.51 -2.90
CA ALA A 247 -3.12 -2.34 -1.73
C ALA A 247 -4.19 -2.15 -0.66
N PHE A 248 -4.51 -3.22 0.05
CA PHE A 248 -5.51 -3.27 1.10
C PHE A 248 -4.92 -3.96 2.34
N ALA A 249 -5.11 -3.35 3.50
CA ALA A 249 -4.71 -3.88 4.78
C ALA A 249 -5.58 -3.25 5.89
N ASN A 250 -5.73 -3.95 7.01
CA ASN A 250 -6.25 -3.37 8.24
C ASN A 250 -5.25 -2.36 8.83
N GLN A 251 -5.74 -1.52 9.76
CA GLN A 251 -4.92 -0.51 10.43
C GLN A 251 -3.57 -1.09 10.93
N SER A 252 -2.48 -0.39 10.59
CA SER A 252 -1.13 -0.72 11.01
C SER A 252 -0.74 -0.02 12.30
N THR A 253 0.09 -0.70 13.08
CA THR A 253 0.80 -0.12 14.22
C THR A 253 2.19 0.28 13.73
N VAL A 254 2.37 1.54 13.34
CA VAL A 254 3.58 2.02 12.69
C VAL A 254 4.62 2.49 13.71
N PRO A 255 5.86 1.99 13.69
CA PRO A 255 6.98 2.60 14.42
C PRO A 255 7.18 4.05 14.01
N PHE A 256 7.24 4.96 14.98
CA PHE A 256 7.52 6.36 14.71
C PHE A 256 8.28 7.06 15.84
N ASP A 257 8.87 8.19 15.50
CA ASP A 257 9.58 9.09 16.42
C ASP A 257 9.29 10.54 16.04
N ILE A 258 9.05 11.41 17.02
CA ILE A 258 8.80 12.85 16.80
C ILE A 258 9.98 13.70 17.27
N HIS A 259 10.45 14.65 16.47
CA HIS A 259 11.63 15.49 16.78
C HIS A 259 11.42 16.94 16.30
N ASN A 260 12.36 17.81 16.68
CA ASN A 260 12.52 19.11 16.05
C ASN A 260 12.86 18.98 14.54
N ASN A 261 12.72 20.07 13.79
CA ASN A 261 13.01 20.09 12.34
C ASN A 261 14.47 19.78 11.96
N ARG A 262 15.38 19.64 12.92
CA ARG A 262 16.79 19.26 12.69
C ARG A 262 17.06 17.79 13.01
N LEU A 263 16.07 17.04 13.52
CA LEU A 263 16.20 15.66 13.99
C LEU A 263 17.24 15.48 15.12
N THR A 264 17.53 16.53 15.88
CA THR A 264 18.58 16.49 16.91
C THR A 264 18.06 16.42 18.34
N SER A 265 16.80 16.80 18.57
CA SER A 265 16.23 16.86 19.91
C SER A 265 14.70 16.80 19.88
N LYS A 266 14.12 16.43 21.02
CA LYS A 266 12.69 16.54 21.34
C LYS A 266 12.27 17.95 21.78
N THR A 267 13.23 18.84 22.06
CA THR A 267 12.94 20.26 22.35
C THR A 267 12.92 21.07 21.05
N VAL A 268 11.85 21.82 20.83
CA VAL A 268 11.59 22.63 19.64
C VAL A 268 11.59 24.11 20.01
N ILE A 269 12.45 24.86 19.32
CA ILE A 269 12.53 26.32 19.42
C ILE A 269 11.76 26.90 18.24
N PRO A 270 10.84 27.86 18.45
CA PRO A 270 10.01 28.39 17.40
C PRO A 270 10.83 29.25 16.44
N LYS A 271 10.46 29.22 15.17
CA LYS A 271 11.00 30.09 14.13
C LYS A 271 9.91 31.06 13.72
N ARG A 272 10.12 32.35 13.99
CA ARG A 272 9.11 33.42 13.77
C ARG A 272 7.77 33.16 14.51
N GLY A 273 7.82 32.40 15.61
CA GLY A 273 6.66 32.06 16.43
C GLY A 273 6.06 30.68 16.17
N ASP A 274 6.35 30.07 15.02
CA ASP A 274 5.84 28.75 14.66
C ASP A 274 6.82 27.65 15.06
N TYR A 275 6.28 26.51 15.47
CA TYR A 275 7.07 25.34 15.81
C TYR A 275 7.06 24.36 14.64
N HIS A 276 8.25 24.05 14.12
CA HIS A 276 8.42 23.10 13.02
C HIS A 276 8.92 21.76 13.56
N LEU A 277 8.19 20.70 13.24
CA LEU A 277 8.42 19.36 13.75
C LEU A 277 8.51 18.34 12.63
N ILE A 278 9.15 17.22 12.94
CA ILE A 278 9.23 16.06 12.06
C ILE A 278 8.77 14.82 12.83
N ILE A 279 7.88 14.03 12.22
CA ILE A 279 7.67 12.63 12.59
C ILE A 279 8.47 11.77 11.60
N GLN A 280 9.38 10.95 12.08
CA GLN A 280 9.92 9.83 11.32
C GLN A 280 9.02 8.62 11.51
N ALA A 281 8.52 8.02 10.44
CA ALA A 281 7.57 6.92 10.51
C ALA A 281 7.93 5.80 9.53
N ASP A 282 7.60 4.57 9.90
CA ASP A 282 7.76 3.39 9.05
C ASP A 282 6.42 2.93 8.44
N PHE A 283 6.06 3.49 7.29
CA PHE A 283 4.84 3.18 6.57
C PHE A 283 4.81 1.80 5.90
N ARG A 284 5.89 1.01 5.93
CA ARG A 284 5.99 -0.23 5.13
C ARG A 284 4.84 -1.21 5.40
N SER A 285 4.43 -1.38 6.66
CA SER A 285 3.33 -2.27 7.04
C SER A 285 1.94 -1.82 6.55
N THR A 286 1.80 -0.57 6.11
CA THR A 286 0.55 -0.06 5.55
C THR A 286 0.29 -0.54 4.12
N LEU A 287 1.35 -1.04 3.45
CA LEU A 287 1.36 -1.45 2.04
C LEU A 287 0.99 -0.35 1.04
N GLN A 288 0.80 0.89 1.49
CA GLN A 288 0.31 1.95 0.63
C GLN A 288 1.39 2.39 -0.37
N PRO A 289 1.05 2.56 -1.66
CA PRO A 289 1.99 3.06 -2.66
C PRO A 289 2.53 4.44 -2.31
N GLU A 290 3.75 4.74 -2.75
CA GLU A 290 4.47 5.98 -2.44
C GLU A 290 3.63 7.24 -2.69
N GLY A 291 2.94 7.32 -3.84
CA GLY A 291 2.08 8.46 -4.18
C GLY A 291 0.92 8.68 -3.20
N ILE A 292 0.41 7.61 -2.58
CA ILE A 292 -0.65 7.69 -1.56
C ILE A 292 -0.07 8.15 -0.21
N VAL A 293 1.12 7.65 0.15
CA VAL A 293 1.81 8.03 1.39
C VAL A 293 2.26 9.49 1.34
N GLN A 294 2.70 9.98 0.18
CA GLN A 294 3.16 11.37 0.02
C GLN A 294 2.02 12.40 -0.09
N ASP A 295 0.79 11.97 -0.39
CA ASP A 295 -0.35 12.88 -0.53
C ASP A 295 -0.81 13.41 0.83
N LYS A 296 -0.50 14.68 1.10
CA LYS A 296 -0.91 15.40 2.31
C LYS A 296 -2.43 15.40 2.54
N GLY A 297 -3.23 15.24 1.48
CA GLY A 297 -4.69 15.14 1.58
C GLY A 297 -5.19 13.92 2.35
N ASN A 298 -4.33 12.90 2.51
CA ASN A 298 -4.62 11.69 3.28
C ASN A 298 -4.33 11.82 4.78
N TYR A 299 -3.87 13.00 5.24
CA TYR A 299 -3.45 13.24 6.61
C TYR A 299 -4.30 14.31 7.29
N ALA A 300 -4.72 14.04 8.52
CA ALA A 300 -5.46 15.02 9.32
C ALA A 300 -5.06 14.93 10.81
N PHE A 301 -4.81 16.09 11.41
CA PHE A 301 -4.68 16.22 12.87
C PHE A 301 -6.06 16.31 13.52
N ASN A 302 -6.17 15.88 14.78
CA ASN A 302 -7.37 16.13 15.57
C ASN A 302 -7.57 17.63 15.80
N ASN A 303 -6.49 18.39 16.02
CA ASN A 303 -6.57 19.85 16.01
C ASN A 303 -6.33 20.40 14.59
N PRO A 304 -7.34 21.04 13.97
CA PRO A 304 -7.25 21.51 12.59
C PRO A 304 -6.31 22.72 12.41
N THR A 305 -5.78 23.30 13.49
CA THR A 305 -4.80 24.39 13.41
C THR A 305 -3.39 23.88 13.08
N LEU A 306 -3.10 22.59 13.26
CA LEU A 306 -1.81 22.01 12.87
C LEU A 306 -1.79 21.79 11.37
N ILE A 307 -0.64 22.06 10.75
CA ILE A 307 -0.49 22.06 9.30
C ILE A 307 0.52 20.99 8.92
N VAL A 308 0.10 20.01 8.12
CA VAL A 308 1.01 19.09 7.44
C VAL A 308 1.69 19.85 6.29
N ASP A 309 3.02 19.99 6.37
CA ASP A 309 3.84 20.66 5.36
C ASP A 309 4.12 19.71 4.19
N GLY A 310 4.49 18.46 4.49
CA GLY A 310 4.70 17.42 3.48
C GLY A 310 5.19 16.11 4.07
N ILE A 311 5.10 15.05 3.26
CA ILE A 311 5.58 13.70 3.58
C ILE A 311 6.63 13.33 2.53
N TYR A 312 7.78 12.86 2.98
CA TYR A 312 8.96 12.65 2.13
C TYR A 312 9.60 11.29 2.43
N PRO A 313 10.03 10.53 1.40
CA PRO A 313 10.70 9.26 1.59
C PRO A 313 12.08 9.45 2.19
N ILE A 314 12.52 8.44 2.93
CA ILE A 314 13.88 8.27 3.42
C ILE A 314 14.62 7.37 2.45
N THR A 315 15.70 7.87 1.86
CA THR A 315 16.49 7.14 0.86
C THR A 315 17.56 6.24 1.46
N ASP A 316 17.85 6.39 2.76
CA ASP A 316 18.80 5.53 3.47
C ASP A 316 18.19 4.14 3.70
N SER A 317 18.73 3.14 3.01
CA SER A 317 18.27 1.74 3.10
C SER A 317 18.50 1.10 4.46
N HIS A 318 19.37 1.68 5.31
CA HIS A 318 19.61 1.21 6.67
C HIS A 318 18.69 1.88 7.71
N SER A 319 17.88 2.84 7.30
CA SER A 319 16.94 3.51 8.19
C SER A 319 15.86 2.56 8.70
N LYS A 320 15.57 2.63 10.00
CA LYS A 320 14.39 1.97 10.60
C LYS A 320 13.06 2.58 10.17
N TYR A 321 13.09 3.76 9.55
CA TYR A 321 11.93 4.51 9.09
C TYR A 321 11.95 4.65 7.57
N SER A 322 10.77 4.69 6.96
CA SER A 322 10.64 4.89 5.53
C SER A 322 10.36 6.33 5.14
N HIS A 323 9.80 7.17 6.02
CA HIS A 323 9.42 8.53 5.69
C HIS A 323 9.64 9.55 6.81
N PHE A 324 9.73 10.82 6.42
CA PHE A 324 9.56 11.99 7.28
C PHE A 324 8.23 12.69 6.97
N ILE A 325 7.46 13.00 8.01
CA ILE A 325 6.28 13.87 7.96
C ILE A 325 6.69 15.20 8.60
N LYS A 326 6.71 16.27 7.81
CA LYS A 326 6.93 17.64 8.30
C LYS A 326 5.60 18.28 8.65
N PHE A 327 5.53 18.93 9.79
CA PHE A 327 4.34 19.67 10.18
C PHE A 327 4.67 20.87 11.07
N ILE A 328 3.68 21.76 11.19
CA ILE A 328 3.80 23.04 11.87
C ILE A 328 2.71 23.13 12.95
N ILE A 329 3.12 23.56 14.15
CA ILE A 329 2.21 24.06 15.17
C ILE A 329 2.31 25.60 15.12
N PRO A 330 1.26 26.31 14.65
CA PRO A 330 1.28 27.75 14.56
C PRO A 330 1.47 28.44 15.92
N LYS A 331 2.01 29.66 15.86
CA LYS A 331 2.13 30.53 17.04
C LYS A 331 0.80 30.66 17.78
N GLY A 332 0.82 30.47 19.10
CA GLY A 332 -0.35 30.65 19.96
C GLY A 332 -1.28 29.43 20.06
N THR A 333 -1.02 28.35 19.31
CA THR A 333 -1.79 27.10 19.46
C THR A 333 -1.57 26.47 20.83
N MET A 334 -2.63 26.29 21.60
CA MET A 334 -2.61 25.69 22.94
C MET A 334 -3.08 24.23 22.86
N ILE A 335 -2.14 23.30 22.94
CA ILE A 335 -2.38 21.85 22.89
C ILE A 335 -1.41 21.13 23.81
N ALA A 336 -1.90 20.08 24.47
CA ALA A 336 -1.09 19.20 25.32
C ALA A 336 -0.86 17.83 24.69
N GLN A 337 -1.76 17.41 23.79
CA GLN A 337 -1.71 16.16 23.05
C GLN A 337 -2.42 16.33 21.71
N ASP A 338 -2.02 15.57 20.71
CA ASP A 338 -2.69 15.49 19.42
C ASP A 338 -2.48 14.12 18.76
N CYS A 339 -3.24 13.84 17.71
CA CYS A 339 -3.13 12.65 16.89
C CYS A 339 -3.15 13.05 15.42
N LEU A 340 -2.12 12.64 14.68
CA LEU A 340 -2.14 12.66 13.21
C LEU A 340 -2.69 11.33 12.70
N THR A 341 -3.72 11.37 11.86
CA THR A 341 -4.33 10.20 11.25
C THR A 341 -3.95 10.13 9.77
N PHE A 342 -3.47 8.98 9.30
CA PHE A 342 -3.31 8.67 7.87
C PHE A 342 -4.45 7.78 7.42
N SER A 343 -5.24 8.21 6.44
CA SER A 343 -6.44 7.53 5.95
C SER A 343 -6.39 7.33 4.44
N VAL A 344 -6.80 6.14 3.98
CA VAL A 344 -6.94 5.82 2.55
C VAL A 344 -8.36 5.33 2.33
N SER A 345 -9.12 6.02 1.47
CA SER A 345 -10.56 5.78 1.33
C SER A 345 -11.05 5.62 -0.11
N LYS A 346 -10.16 5.72 -1.09
CA LYS A 346 -10.54 5.71 -2.51
C LYS A 346 -9.71 4.69 -3.27
N LEU A 347 -10.40 3.89 -4.09
CA LEU A 347 -9.73 3.12 -5.13
C LEU A 347 -9.05 4.08 -6.12
N PRO A 348 -7.85 3.74 -6.61
CA PRO A 348 -7.17 4.53 -7.61
C PRO A 348 -7.92 4.49 -8.95
N SER A 349 -7.87 5.58 -9.71
CA SER A 349 -8.66 5.74 -10.94
C SER A 349 -8.34 4.68 -12.00
N TRP A 350 -7.10 4.19 -12.03
CA TRP A 350 -6.66 3.13 -12.96
C TRP A 350 -7.54 1.89 -12.88
N VAL A 351 -8.12 1.56 -11.71
CA VAL A 351 -9.01 0.40 -11.55
C VAL A 351 -10.26 0.55 -12.42
N SER A 352 -10.88 1.73 -12.40
CA SER A 352 -12.05 2.03 -13.23
C SER A 352 -11.68 2.20 -14.70
N GLU A 353 -10.53 2.81 -15.00
CA GLU A 353 -10.04 3.05 -16.37
C GLU A 353 -9.68 1.75 -17.10
N SER A 354 -9.20 0.75 -16.34
CA SER A 354 -8.80 -0.56 -16.87
C SER A 354 -9.96 -1.51 -17.15
N ASN A 355 -11.20 -1.10 -16.85
CA ASN A 355 -12.35 -1.99 -16.92
C ASN A 355 -13.09 -1.88 -18.25
N ASP A 356 -13.34 -3.04 -18.86
CA ASP A 356 -14.38 -3.21 -19.88
C ASP A 356 -15.62 -3.84 -19.22
N GLU A 357 -16.80 -3.24 -19.38
CA GLU A 357 -18.05 -3.77 -18.81
C GLU A 357 -18.61 -4.97 -19.57
N THR A 358 -18.33 -5.04 -20.87
CA THR A 358 -19.03 -5.96 -21.78
C THR A 358 -18.09 -6.97 -22.39
N GLY A 359 -16.82 -6.63 -22.60
CA GLY A 359 -15.85 -7.51 -23.27
C GLY A 359 -16.17 -7.74 -24.75
N THR A 360 -17.00 -6.88 -25.35
CA THR A 360 -17.51 -7.04 -26.73
C THR A 360 -16.76 -6.24 -27.78
N ASN A 361 -15.87 -5.32 -27.39
CA ASN A 361 -15.14 -4.46 -28.34
C ASN A 361 -13.64 -4.40 -28.02
N ILE A 362 -12.95 -5.54 -28.15
CA ILE A 362 -11.53 -5.67 -27.82
C ILE A 362 -10.62 -4.73 -28.62
N LYS A 363 -11.02 -4.33 -29.84
CA LYS A 363 -10.23 -3.42 -30.68
C LYS A 363 -10.15 -1.99 -30.12
N GLU A 364 -11.22 -1.53 -29.47
CA GLU A 364 -11.24 -0.23 -28.79
C GLU A 364 -10.78 -0.31 -27.32
N ASN A 365 -10.78 -1.50 -26.73
CA ASN A 365 -10.48 -1.77 -25.33
C ASN A 365 -9.23 -2.65 -25.15
N ILE A 366 -8.22 -2.47 -26.01
CA ILE A 366 -7.04 -3.35 -26.03
C ILE A 366 -6.26 -3.34 -24.71
N ASP A 367 -6.26 -2.19 -24.02
CA ASP A 367 -5.58 -1.88 -22.77
C ASP A 367 -6.41 -2.19 -21.51
N LYS A 368 -7.60 -2.79 -21.69
CA LYS A 368 -8.57 -3.09 -20.64
C LYS A 368 -8.81 -4.58 -20.45
N THR A 369 -9.40 -4.89 -19.30
CA THR A 369 -9.80 -6.23 -18.90
C THR A 369 -11.27 -6.22 -18.52
N THR A 370 -12.01 -7.20 -19.05
CA THR A 370 -13.43 -7.31 -18.81
C THR A 370 -13.72 -7.64 -17.35
N GLY A 371 -14.44 -6.74 -16.67
CA GLY A 371 -14.90 -6.96 -15.30
C GLY A 371 -13.86 -6.80 -14.19
N ILE A 372 -12.62 -6.41 -14.49
CA ILE A 372 -11.55 -6.30 -13.49
C ILE A 372 -11.92 -5.40 -12.31
N LYS A 373 -12.68 -4.32 -12.56
CA LYS A 373 -13.08 -3.42 -11.46
C LYS A 373 -13.90 -4.16 -10.40
N TYR A 374 -14.74 -5.12 -10.80
CA TYR A 374 -15.61 -5.86 -9.90
C TYR A 374 -14.79 -6.82 -9.03
N LEU A 375 -13.74 -7.41 -9.59
CA LEU A 375 -12.83 -8.29 -8.84
C LEU A 375 -12.09 -7.50 -7.77
N ILE A 376 -11.52 -6.34 -8.13
CA ILE A 376 -10.80 -5.45 -7.21
C ILE A 376 -11.76 -4.82 -6.19
N GLN A 377 -12.96 -4.43 -6.61
CA GLN A 377 -14.00 -3.89 -5.72
C GLN A 377 -14.43 -4.91 -4.67
N GLY A 378 -14.51 -6.20 -5.01
CA GLY A 378 -14.79 -7.26 -4.04
C GLY A 378 -13.77 -7.27 -2.89
N VAL A 379 -12.49 -7.10 -3.20
CA VAL A 379 -11.44 -6.93 -2.17
C VAL A 379 -11.65 -5.63 -1.40
N ALA A 380 -11.83 -4.50 -2.09
CA ALA A 380 -12.01 -3.20 -1.45
C ALA A 380 -13.19 -3.19 -0.46
N ASP A 381 -14.29 -3.83 -0.82
CA ASP A 381 -15.50 -3.97 -0.01
C ASP A 381 -15.28 -4.78 1.27
N ALA A 382 -14.34 -5.74 1.25
CA ALA A 382 -13.94 -6.48 2.44
C ALA A 382 -13.19 -5.58 3.45
N TYR A 383 -12.52 -4.53 2.97
CA TYR A 383 -11.79 -3.55 3.78
C TYR A 383 -12.54 -2.22 3.96
N LYS A 384 -13.82 -2.10 3.57
CA LYS A 384 -14.56 -0.80 3.58
C LYS A 384 -14.67 -0.11 4.95
N ASN A 385 -14.48 -0.87 6.03
CA ASN A 385 -14.47 -0.36 7.40
C ASN A 385 -13.07 0.08 7.85
N GLU A 386 -12.01 -0.33 7.15
CA GLU A 386 -10.61 0.01 7.39
C GLU A 386 -10.24 1.34 6.73
N LYS A 387 -10.81 2.43 7.24
CA LYS A 387 -10.58 3.78 6.68
C LYS A 387 -9.26 4.40 7.11
N VAL A 388 -8.74 3.95 8.26
CA VAL A 388 -7.54 4.49 8.88
C VAL A 388 -6.40 3.50 8.69
N SER A 389 -5.34 3.93 8.00
CA SER A 389 -4.16 3.10 7.78
C SER A 389 -3.22 3.12 8.96
N THR A 390 -3.05 4.26 9.64
CA THR A 390 -2.29 4.37 10.90
C THR A 390 -2.58 5.70 11.62
N THR A 391 -2.19 5.80 12.88
CA THR A 391 -2.28 7.00 13.70
C THR A 391 -0.97 7.28 14.44
N PHE A 392 -0.68 8.56 14.66
CA PHE A 392 0.51 9.03 15.38
C PHE A 392 0.08 9.91 16.55
N ASN A 393 0.05 9.34 17.75
CA ASN A 393 -0.31 10.05 18.98
C ASN A 393 0.93 10.64 19.64
N PHE A 394 0.89 11.93 20.00
CA PHE A 394 2.03 12.61 20.62
C PHE A 394 1.58 13.65 21.65
N ASN A 395 2.47 13.92 22.60
CA ASN A 395 2.29 14.91 23.66
C ASN A 395 3.16 16.14 23.40
N ILE A 396 2.68 17.29 23.87
CA ILE A 396 3.36 18.57 23.79
C ILE A 396 3.34 19.21 25.19
N LYS A 397 4.51 19.64 25.65
CA LYS A 397 4.68 20.38 26.90
C LYS A 397 5.35 21.71 26.62
N ARG A 398 4.70 22.82 26.98
CA ARG A 398 5.33 24.15 26.96
C ARG A 398 6.35 24.25 28.10
N LYS A 399 7.51 24.84 27.82
CA LYS A 399 8.61 25.05 28.77
C LYS A 399 8.76 26.50 29.15
#